data_AF-A0A835Z641-F1
#
_entry.id   AF-A0A835Z641-F1
#
_cell.length_a   1.000
_cell.length_b   1.000
_cell.length_c   1.000
_cell.angle_alpha   90.00
_cell.angle_beta   90.00
_cell.angle_gamma   90.00
#
_symmetry.space_group_name_H-M   'P 1'
#
loop_
_entity.id
_entity.type
_entity.pdbx_description
1 polymer ?
#
loop_
_entity_poly.entity_id
_entity_poly.type
_entity_poly.pdbx_seq_one_letter_code
_entity_poly.pdbx_strand_id
1 'polypeptide(L)'
;MTDDVSTGGDGFVASPSARAEARAVAAGDSAHQAGKGMAEAAAVLRRVLPCSPRDVCTIPPGYSVPPRLEGTSALYVLRLPNGRFYVGESDAISTRLAQHRRRWGDALEALVVAASSKSAARAAESDAIAALQRAGFDLVSANDAEHVSFGSESVWRARPQ
;
A
#
# COMPACT_ATOMS: atom_id res chain seq x y z
N MET A 1 -19.01 54.37 42.14
CA MET A 1 -17.65 54.53 42.66
C MET A 1 -17.21 53.14 43.09
N THR A 2 -16.64 52.38 42.14
CA THR A 2 -15.23 51.86 42.11
C THR A 2 -15.13 50.58 42.96
N ASP A 3 -14.55 49.44 42.56
CA ASP A 3 -13.58 48.99 41.53
C ASP A 3 -13.98 47.54 41.13
N ASP A 4 -13.87 47.05 39.89
CA ASP A 4 -12.70 46.49 39.16
C ASP A 4 -11.74 45.57 39.95
N VAL A 5 -11.75 44.25 39.66
CA VAL A 5 -10.55 43.44 39.32
C VAL A 5 -10.88 41.99 38.95
N SER A 6 -10.23 41.54 37.87
CA SER A 6 -10.18 40.21 37.24
C SER A 6 -9.63 39.06 38.11
N THR A 7 -10.01 37.81 37.79
CA THR A 7 -9.16 36.59 37.79
C THR A 7 -9.87 35.49 36.98
N GLY A 8 -9.40 35.17 35.76
CA GLY A 8 -8.77 33.88 35.40
C GLY A 8 -9.80 32.90 34.77
N GLY A 9 -9.77 32.59 33.46
CA GLY A 9 -8.86 31.62 32.80
C GLY A 9 -9.39 30.19 33.06
N ASP A 10 -9.61 29.25 32.15
CA ASP A 10 -9.22 28.91 30.78
C ASP A 10 -10.12 27.67 30.47
N GLY A 11 -10.76 27.42 29.33
CA GLY A 11 -10.23 27.54 27.98
C GLY A 11 -9.86 26.20 27.33
N PHE A 12 -10.52 25.05 27.61
CA PHE A 12 -10.30 23.84 26.78
C PHE A 12 -11.54 23.46 25.95
N VAL A 13 -11.68 24.20 24.86
CA VAL A 13 -12.47 23.83 23.69
C VAL A 13 -11.81 22.63 22.98
N ALA A 14 -12.63 21.65 22.63
CA ALA A 14 -12.25 20.54 21.77
C ALA A 14 -11.60 21.09 20.48
N SER A 15 -10.33 20.74 20.25
CA SER A 15 -9.66 21.07 19.00
C SER A 15 -10.19 20.17 17.86
N PRO A 16 -10.78 20.75 16.82
CA PRO A 16 -11.26 20.03 15.65
C PRO A 16 -10.09 19.69 14.70
N SER A 17 -10.09 18.43 14.25
CA SER A 17 -9.83 18.02 12.86
C SER A 17 -8.76 18.83 12.11
N ALA A 18 -7.49 18.60 12.44
CA ALA A 18 -6.38 19.09 11.63
C ALA A 18 -6.21 18.22 10.37
N ARG A 19 -6.18 18.90 9.23
CA ARG A 19 -5.67 18.50 7.91
C ARG A 19 -6.60 17.78 6.95
N ALA A 20 -7.63 18.53 6.57
CA ALA A 20 -7.99 18.67 5.17
C ALA A 20 -6.92 19.50 4.43
N GLU A 21 -5.78 18.92 4.03
CA GLU A 21 -4.86 19.51 3.05
C GLU A 21 -4.14 18.42 2.25
N ALA A 22 -4.82 17.85 1.26
CA ALA A 22 -4.19 17.12 0.16
C ALA A 22 -5.12 17.11 -1.06
N ARG A 23 -5.52 18.30 -1.51
CA ARG A 23 -6.40 18.48 -2.68
C ARG A 23 -5.80 19.47 -3.66
N ALA A 24 -4.56 19.23 -4.12
CA ALA A 24 -3.99 19.86 -5.31
C ALA A 24 -2.60 19.28 -5.65
N VAL A 25 -2.54 18.09 -6.26
CA VAL A 25 -1.40 17.67 -7.12
C VAL A 25 -1.87 16.53 -8.04
N ALA A 26 -2.73 16.87 -9.00
CA ALA A 26 -3.10 16.01 -10.09
C ALA A 26 -3.09 16.87 -11.37
N ALA A 27 -1.97 16.88 -12.11
CA ALA A 27 -1.91 17.32 -13.52
C ALA A 27 -0.49 17.29 -14.16
N GLY A 28 0.59 16.90 -13.46
CA GLY A 28 1.97 16.98 -14.01
C GLY A 28 2.77 15.68 -14.14
N ASP A 29 2.29 14.55 -13.61
CA ASP A 29 3.17 13.39 -13.30
C ASP A 29 3.06 12.20 -14.29
N SER A 30 2.11 12.23 -15.23
CA SER A 30 1.79 11.08 -16.09
C SER A 30 2.93 10.65 -17.04
N ALA A 31 3.91 11.52 -17.30
CA ALA A 31 5.08 11.19 -18.12
C ALA A 31 6.27 10.62 -17.29
N HIS A 32 6.33 10.87 -15.97
CA HIS A 32 7.41 10.37 -15.12
C HIS A 32 7.13 8.95 -14.56
N GLN A 33 5.87 8.51 -14.59
CA GLN A 33 5.45 7.16 -14.19
C GLN A 33 5.72 6.09 -15.26
N ALA A 34 5.91 6.47 -16.53
CA ALA A 34 6.00 5.54 -17.66
C ALA A 34 7.28 4.65 -17.67
N GLY A 35 8.21 4.84 -16.73
CA GLY A 35 9.51 4.14 -16.71
C GLY A 35 9.83 3.33 -15.46
N LYS A 36 9.09 3.48 -14.35
CA LYS A 36 9.45 2.81 -13.09
C LYS A 36 8.94 1.38 -13.06
N GLY A 37 9.82 0.44 -13.36
CA GLY A 37 9.53 -0.99 -13.36
C GLY A 37 9.71 -1.65 -11.99
N MET A 38 9.32 -2.92 -11.88
CA MET A 38 9.50 -3.73 -10.67
C MET A 38 10.97 -3.84 -10.23
N ALA A 39 11.91 -3.79 -11.19
CA ALA A 39 13.34 -3.78 -10.91
C ALA A 39 13.79 -2.53 -10.13
N GLU A 40 13.20 -1.36 -10.41
CA GLU A 40 13.52 -0.13 -9.70
C GLU A 40 12.92 -0.16 -8.28
N ALA A 41 11.68 -0.66 -8.14
CA ALA A 41 11.09 -0.89 -6.83
C ALA A 41 11.97 -1.82 -5.98
N ALA A 42 12.44 -2.93 -6.55
CA ALA A 42 13.38 -3.84 -5.87
C ALA A 42 14.68 -3.14 -5.46
N ALA A 43 15.23 -2.26 -6.28
CA ALA A 43 16.42 -1.48 -5.95
C ALA A 43 16.18 -0.50 -4.80
N VAL A 44 15.00 0.15 -4.75
CA VAL A 44 14.61 1.02 -3.63
C VAL A 44 14.48 0.20 -2.34
N LEU A 45 13.76 -0.92 -2.37
CA LEU A 45 13.57 -1.78 -1.19
C LEU A 45 14.89 -2.31 -0.63
N ARG A 46 15.80 -2.76 -1.49
CA ARG A 46 17.12 -3.27 -1.08
C ARG A 46 17.99 -2.22 -0.36
N ARG A 47 17.71 -0.93 -0.52
CA ARG A 47 18.46 0.15 0.16
C ARG A 47 17.92 0.44 1.55
N VAL A 48 16.64 0.18 1.80
CA VAL A 48 15.95 0.59 3.03
C VAL A 48 15.63 -0.57 3.94
N LEU A 49 15.49 -1.77 3.39
CA LEU A 49 15.16 -2.96 4.17
C LEU A 49 16.44 -3.69 4.57
N PRO A 50 16.53 -4.16 5.83
CA PRO A 50 17.59 -5.07 6.26
C PRO A 50 17.32 -6.48 5.71
N CYS A 51 17.41 -6.66 4.39
CA CYS A 51 17.18 -7.93 3.71
C CYS A 51 18.38 -8.34 2.86
N SER A 52 18.63 -9.65 2.80
CA SER A 52 19.63 -10.22 1.89
C SER A 52 19.03 -10.39 0.50
N PRO A 53 19.85 -10.46 -0.57
CA PRO A 53 19.37 -10.74 -1.92
C PRO A 53 18.57 -12.05 -2.03
N ARG A 54 18.81 -13.00 -1.11
CA ARG A 54 18.11 -14.30 -1.03
C ARG A 54 16.70 -14.20 -0.46
N ASP A 55 16.42 -13.13 0.28
CA ASP A 55 15.11 -12.89 0.91
C ASP A 55 14.15 -12.21 -0.07
N VAL A 56 14.68 -11.72 -1.20
CA VAL A 56 13.92 -11.02 -2.25
C VAL A 56 13.60 -12.00 -3.38
N CYS A 57 12.31 -12.16 -3.68
CA CYS A 57 11.82 -13.03 -4.74
C CYS A 57 10.85 -12.27 -5.65
N THR A 58 11.15 -12.21 -6.95
CA THR A 58 10.20 -11.74 -7.96
C THR A 58 9.37 -12.91 -8.46
N ILE A 59 8.05 -12.78 -8.38
CA ILE A 59 7.07 -13.73 -8.85
C ILE A 59 6.45 -13.15 -10.13
N PRO A 60 6.70 -13.77 -11.29
CA PRO A 60 6.09 -13.32 -12.53
C PRO A 60 4.58 -13.56 -12.53
N PRO A 61 3.85 -12.90 -13.46
CA PRO A 61 2.43 -13.17 -13.70
C PRO A 61 2.14 -14.65 -13.93
N GLY A 62 1.10 -15.19 -13.27
CA GLY A 62 0.73 -16.60 -13.38
C GLY A 62 1.60 -17.62 -12.63
N TYR A 63 2.71 -17.21 -11.99
CA TYR A 63 3.57 -18.14 -11.22
C TYR A 63 3.12 -18.30 -9.78
N SER A 64 3.28 -19.48 -9.19
CA SER A 64 3.02 -19.69 -7.77
C SER A 64 4.14 -19.15 -6.89
N VAL A 65 3.80 -18.77 -5.66
CA VAL A 65 4.80 -18.42 -4.64
C VAL A 65 5.70 -19.63 -4.40
N PRO A 66 7.04 -19.47 -4.34
CA PRO A 66 7.92 -20.56 -3.96
C PRO A 66 7.64 -21.03 -2.51
N PRO A 67 7.70 -22.34 -2.23
CA PRO A 67 7.35 -22.91 -0.93
C PRO A 67 8.21 -22.41 0.24
N ARG A 68 9.39 -21.82 -0.04
CA ARG A 68 10.26 -21.21 0.97
C ARG A 68 9.69 -19.95 1.62
N LEU A 69 8.68 -19.33 1.01
CA LEU A 69 8.02 -18.13 1.54
C LEU A 69 6.70 -18.47 2.25
N GLU A 70 6.27 -19.73 2.20
CA GLU A 70 5.04 -20.16 2.87
C GLU A 70 5.23 -20.21 4.39
N GLY A 71 4.25 -19.70 5.14
CA GLY A 71 4.28 -19.67 6.60
C GLY A 71 5.29 -18.70 7.20
N THR A 72 5.86 -17.80 6.39
CA THR A 72 6.80 -16.75 6.84
C THR A 72 6.15 -15.39 6.68
N SER A 73 6.34 -14.49 7.64
CA SER A 73 5.94 -13.09 7.48
C SER A 73 6.74 -12.45 6.36
N ALA A 74 6.06 -11.87 5.37
CA ALA A 74 6.71 -11.27 4.22
C ALA A 74 6.04 -9.96 3.82
N LEU A 75 6.87 -9.01 3.38
CA LEU A 75 6.45 -7.85 2.63
C LEU A 75 6.22 -8.26 1.18
N TYR A 76 5.21 -7.70 0.52
CA TYR A 76 5.04 -7.84 -0.91
C TYR A 76 4.69 -6.51 -1.59
N VAL A 77 5.19 -6.34 -2.81
CA VAL A 77 4.88 -5.23 -3.70
C VAL A 77 4.28 -5.80 -4.99
N LEU A 78 3.09 -5.34 -5.35
CA LEU A 78 2.42 -5.72 -6.59
C LEU A 78 2.48 -4.56 -7.58
N ARG A 79 2.74 -4.88 -8.84
CA ARG A 79 2.51 -3.94 -9.94
C ARG A 79 1.14 -4.23 -10.53
N LEU A 80 0.24 -3.26 -10.42
CA LEU A 80 -1.11 -3.36 -10.94
C LEU A 80 -1.14 -3.11 -12.46
N PRO A 81 -2.18 -3.58 -13.18
CA PRO A 81 -2.30 -3.37 -14.62
C PRO A 81 -2.36 -1.90 -15.05
N ASN A 82 -2.81 -1.02 -14.16
CA ASN A 82 -2.84 0.43 -14.37
C ASN A 82 -1.49 1.12 -14.13
N GLY A 83 -0.42 0.37 -13.87
CA GLY A 83 0.92 0.90 -13.63
C GLY A 83 1.18 1.36 -12.19
N ARG A 84 0.17 1.36 -11.32
CA ARG A 84 0.31 1.69 -9.90
C ARG A 84 0.89 0.53 -9.12
N PHE A 85 1.42 0.81 -7.94
CA PHE A 85 2.02 -0.17 -7.07
C PHE A 85 1.19 -0.35 -5.80
N TYR A 86 1.07 -1.57 -5.31
CA TYR A 86 0.45 -1.87 -4.03
C TYR A 86 1.46 -2.52 -3.12
N VAL A 87 1.56 -2.04 -1.88
CA VAL A 87 2.47 -2.59 -0.86
C VAL A 87 1.62 -3.17 0.26
N GLY A 88 2.00 -4.35 0.76
CA GLY A 88 1.40 -4.91 1.96
C GLY A 88 2.29 -5.97 2.60
N GLU A 89 1.86 -6.47 3.74
CA GLU A 89 2.49 -7.62 4.41
C GLU A 89 1.51 -8.79 4.55
N SER A 90 2.03 -10.01 4.61
CA SER A 90 1.26 -11.18 5.00
C SER A 90 2.16 -12.30 5.54
N ASP A 91 1.63 -13.10 6.47
CA ASP A 91 2.18 -14.40 6.88
C ASP A 91 1.83 -15.55 5.91
N ALA A 92 0.86 -15.34 5.00
CA ALA A 92 0.38 -16.32 4.04
C ALA A 92 0.36 -15.73 2.63
N ILE A 93 1.56 -15.50 2.08
CA ILE A 93 1.73 -14.79 0.81
C ILE A 93 1.05 -15.50 -0.38
N SER A 94 1.01 -16.84 -0.42
CA SER A 94 0.29 -17.59 -1.46
C SER A 94 -1.19 -17.26 -1.50
N THR A 95 -1.84 -17.29 -0.33
CA THR A 95 -3.26 -17.01 -0.18
C THR A 95 -3.55 -15.55 -0.53
N ARG A 96 -2.69 -14.64 -0.07
CA ARG A 96 -2.83 -13.20 -0.34
C ARG A 96 -2.66 -12.88 -1.83
N LEU A 97 -1.66 -13.47 -2.49
CA LEU A 97 -1.43 -13.29 -3.92
C LEU A 97 -2.58 -13.86 -4.75
N ALA A 98 -3.12 -15.02 -4.37
CA ALA A 98 -4.29 -15.61 -5.02
C ALA A 98 -5.55 -14.71 -4.89
N GLN A 99 -5.76 -14.11 -3.72
CA GLN A 99 -6.85 -13.12 -3.52
C GLN A 99 -6.67 -11.90 -4.44
N HIS A 100 -5.46 -11.37 -4.51
CA HIS A 100 -5.16 -10.22 -5.35
C HIS A 100 -5.30 -10.53 -6.85
N ARG A 101 -4.91 -11.72 -7.30
CA ARG A 101 -5.13 -12.17 -8.69
C ARG A 101 -6.60 -12.26 -9.06
N ARG A 102 -7.44 -12.74 -8.14
CA ARG A 102 -8.91 -12.74 -8.36
C ARG A 102 -9.49 -11.34 -8.47
N ARG A 103 -8.85 -10.35 -7.84
CA ARG A 103 -9.31 -8.97 -7.79
C ARG A 103 -8.82 -8.09 -8.95
N TRP A 104 -7.53 -8.15 -9.24
CA TRP A 104 -6.87 -7.27 -10.21
C TRP A 104 -6.38 -8.00 -11.47
N GLY A 105 -6.64 -9.31 -11.55
CA GLY A 105 -6.29 -10.14 -12.70
C GLY A 105 -5.03 -10.99 -12.48
N ASP A 106 -4.84 -11.99 -13.33
CA ASP A 106 -3.72 -12.93 -13.22
C ASP A 106 -2.37 -12.34 -13.67
N ALA A 107 -2.43 -11.21 -14.39
CA ALA A 107 -1.29 -10.50 -14.97
C ALA A 107 -0.42 -9.74 -13.95
N LEU A 108 -0.59 -9.97 -12.64
CA LEU A 108 0.12 -9.25 -11.59
C LEU A 108 1.56 -9.74 -11.45
N GLU A 109 2.50 -8.80 -11.57
CA GLU A 109 3.89 -9.01 -11.16
C GLU A 109 4.01 -8.70 -9.67
N ALA A 110 4.63 -9.60 -8.91
CA ALA A 110 4.82 -9.45 -7.47
C ALA A 110 6.31 -9.52 -7.10
N LEU A 111 6.73 -8.69 -6.15
CA LEU A 111 8.02 -8.73 -5.51
C LEU A 111 7.80 -9.00 -4.04
N VAL A 112 8.34 -10.09 -3.54
CA VAL A 112 8.18 -10.53 -2.14
C VAL A 112 9.52 -10.42 -1.44
N VAL A 113 9.51 -9.90 -0.22
CA VAL A 113 10.67 -9.82 0.67
C VAL A 113 10.32 -10.55 1.97
N ALA A 114 10.98 -11.68 2.20
CA ALA A 114 10.82 -12.43 3.45
C ALA A 114 11.33 -11.59 4.64
N ALA A 115 10.59 -11.64 5.75
CA ALA A 115 10.96 -11.01 7.00
C ALA A 115 11.14 -12.07 8.10
N SER A 116 11.99 -11.78 9.08
CA SER A 116 12.27 -12.69 10.20
C SER A 116 11.13 -12.80 11.20
N SER A 117 10.20 -11.84 11.21
CA SER A 117 9.05 -11.81 12.12
C SER A 117 7.95 -10.90 11.59
N LYS A 118 6.73 -11.04 12.15
CA LYS A 118 5.60 -10.15 11.86
C LYS A 118 5.91 -8.68 12.18
N SER A 119 6.57 -8.42 13.30
CA SER A 119 6.98 -7.06 13.67
C SER A 119 7.99 -6.49 12.68
N ALA A 120 8.94 -7.30 12.22
CA ALA A 120 9.88 -6.90 11.18
C ALA A 120 9.18 -6.65 9.83
N ALA A 121 8.19 -7.47 9.46
CA ALA A 121 7.39 -7.26 8.26
C ALA A 121 6.60 -5.95 8.31
N ARG A 122 6.04 -5.59 9.48
CA ARG A 122 5.31 -4.33 9.69
C ARG A 122 6.20 -3.09 9.65
N ALA A 123 7.39 -3.17 10.24
CA ALA A 123 8.40 -2.12 10.10
C ALA A 123 8.83 -1.97 8.64
N ALA A 124 9.15 -3.10 7.98
CA ALA A 124 9.52 -3.12 6.57
C ALA A 124 8.42 -2.57 5.64
N GLU A 125 7.13 -2.82 5.93
CA GLU A 125 5.99 -2.24 5.22
C GLU A 125 6.01 -0.72 5.30
N SER A 126 6.15 -0.19 6.51
CA SER A 126 6.18 1.25 6.76
C SER A 126 7.36 1.92 6.04
N ASP A 127 8.55 1.33 6.15
CA ASP A 127 9.76 1.82 5.48
C ASP A 127 9.65 1.72 3.95
N ALA A 128 9.10 0.62 3.43
CA ALA A 128 8.88 0.41 2.00
C ALA A 128 7.92 1.44 1.42
N ILE A 129 6.79 1.70 2.09
CA ILE A 129 5.81 2.71 1.67
C ILE A 129 6.48 4.09 1.62
N ALA A 130 7.15 4.49 2.71
CA ALA A 130 7.82 5.79 2.78
C ALA A 130 8.93 5.92 1.71
N ALA A 131 9.72 4.87 1.49
CA ALA A 131 10.79 4.88 0.51
C ALA A 131 10.29 4.94 -0.93
N LEU A 132 9.28 4.15 -1.28
CA LEU A 132 8.69 4.14 -2.61
C LEU A 132 7.96 5.46 -2.91
N GLN A 133 7.23 6.02 -1.95
CA GLN A 133 6.62 7.35 -2.10
C GLN A 133 7.65 8.45 -2.33
N ARG A 134 8.73 8.47 -1.53
CA ARG A 134 9.84 9.43 -1.72
C ARG A 134 10.55 9.23 -3.05
N ALA A 135 10.62 7.98 -3.53
CA ALA A 135 11.16 7.66 -4.84
C ALA A 135 10.18 8.00 -5.98
N GLY A 136 8.98 8.50 -5.69
CA GLY A 136 7.98 8.92 -6.68
C GLY A 136 7.26 7.76 -7.36
N PHE A 137 6.99 6.66 -6.63
CA PHE A 137 6.08 5.60 -7.06
C PHE A 137 4.64 5.96 -6.69
N ASP A 138 3.70 5.74 -7.61
CA ASP A 138 2.26 5.86 -7.33
C ASP A 138 1.78 4.63 -6.57
N LEU A 139 1.62 4.78 -5.25
CA LEU A 139 1.14 3.72 -4.39
C LEU A 139 -0.38 3.79 -4.24
N VAL A 140 -1.04 2.64 -4.39
CA VAL A 140 -2.43 2.46 -3.96
C VAL A 140 -2.45 2.34 -2.45
N SER A 141 -3.13 3.25 -1.77
CA SER A 141 -3.33 3.17 -0.32
C SER A 141 -4.14 1.92 0.03
N ALA A 142 -3.84 1.28 1.15
CA ALA A 142 -4.60 0.14 1.64
C ALA A 142 -6.10 0.44 1.72
N ASN A 143 -6.48 1.67 2.10
CA ASN A 143 -7.88 2.11 2.15
C ASN A 143 -8.51 2.20 0.76
N ASP A 144 -7.79 2.75 -0.23
CA ASP A 144 -8.26 2.82 -1.63
C ASP A 144 -8.42 1.39 -2.19
N ALA A 145 -7.46 0.53 -1.89
CA ALA A 145 -7.51 -0.90 -2.11
C ALA A 145 -8.53 -1.63 -1.23
N GLU A 146 -9.30 -1.03 -0.34
CA GLU A 146 -10.48 -1.67 0.26
C GLU A 146 -11.77 -1.14 -0.39
N HIS A 147 -11.78 0.13 -0.77
CA HIS A 147 -12.93 0.81 -1.38
C HIS A 147 -13.17 0.44 -2.85
N VAL A 148 -12.19 -0.09 -3.59
CA VAL A 148 -12.47 -0.68 -4.93
C VAL A 148 -13.37 -1.93 -4.84
N SER A 149 -13.74 -2.39 -3.64
CA SER A 149 -14.54 -3.61 -3.44
C SER A 149 -15.81 -3.43 -2.62
N PHE A 150 -16.28 -2.19 -2.40
CA PHE A 150 -17.59 -1.97 -1.78
C PHE A 150 -18.36 -0.85 -2.49
N GLY A 151 -18.82 -1.10 -3.72
CA GLY A 151 -19.76 -0.20 -4.39
C GLY A 151 -19.79 -0.41 -5.90
N SER A 152 -20.99 -0.66 -6.42
CA SER A 152 -21.36 -0.95 -7.82
C SER A 152 -20.88 -2.33 -8.31
N GLU A 153 -21.75 -3.32 -8.54
CA GLU A 153 -22.95 -3.20 -9.37
C GLU A 153 -24.23 -3.76 -8.73
N SER A 154 -25.20 -2.86 -8.61
CA SER A 154 -26.63 -3.12 -8.67
C SER A 154 -27.03 -3.65 -10.05
N VAL A 155 -27.69 -4.81 -10.11
CA VAL A 155 -29.04 -5.00 -10.70
C VAL A 155 -29.24 -6.48 -11.06
N TRP A 156 -30.08 -7.16 -10.29
CA TRP A 156 -30.71 -8.39 -10.74
C TRP A 156 -31.63 -8.05 -11.92
N ARG A 157 -31.19 -8.31 -13.16
CA ARG A 157 -32.12 -8.46 -14.28
C ARG A 157 -32.61 -9.90 -14.30
N ALA A 158 -33.78 -10.12 -13.69
CA ALA A 158 -34.63 -11.24 -14.04
C ALA A 158 -34.94 -11.17 -15.55
N ARG A 159 -34.71 -12.26 -16.28
CA ARG A 159 -35.23 -12.43 -17.64
C ARG A 159 -36.59 -13.11 -17.56
N PRO A 160 -37.61 -12.64 -18.30
CA PRO A 160 -38.81 -13.41 -18.52
C PRO A 160 -38.57 -14.41 -19.66
N GLN A 161 -38.98 -15.66 -19.45
CA GLN A 161 -39.85 -16.43 -20.33
C GLN A 161 -40.12 -17.82 -19.76
#